data_AF-A0A8X6I5Y1-F1
#
_entry.id   AF-A0A8X6I5Y1-F1
#
_cell.length_a   1.000
_cell.length_b   1.000
_cell.length_c   1.000
_cell.angle_alpha   90.00
_cell.angle_beta   90.00
_cell.angle_gamma   90.00
#
_symmetry.space_group_name_H-M   'P 1'
#
loop_
_entity.id
_entity.type
_entity.pdbx_description
1 polymer ?
#
loop_
_entity_poly.entity_id
_entity_poly.type
_entity_poly.pdbx_seq_one_letter_code
_entity_poly.pdbx_strand_id
1 'polypeptide(L)'
;MDVFFFSKGVLDLAASRCLAQGTNAWTDTDHTCYTVSTDGDEGFLKLLPIYIDHLLYPTLTDSAFTTEVHSINGDGEDTGIVYCEMQTRENSGENLCNLTMLRSMYHGHCGYKSETGGLLKNLRESTTNEKVKAYHKEFYRPEKLCVIFVGQVNAEKVFEALQPVEERISKDSERTPFVRPWQSPVPPLVEFTTLEVNYPSDEDEHGLVIAAWRGPLANVSKVFFVKKKEWR
;
A
#
# COMPACT_ATOMS: atom_id res chain seq x y z
N MET A 1 3.55 1.97 -1.15
CA MET A 1 4.29 3.22 -0.98
C MET A 1 3.35 4.19 -0.26
N ASP A 2 3.54 4.34 1.05
CA ASP A 2 2.72 5.24 1.86
C ASP A 2 2.90 6.68 1.36
N VAL A 3 1.78 7.37 1.15
CA VAL A 3 1.76 8.62 0.38
C VAL A 3 2.39 9.74 1.20
N PHE A 4 3.39 10.38 0.58
CA PHE A 4 4.27 11.38 1.15
C PHE A 4 3.53 12.64 1.62
N PHE A 5 3.82 13.04 2.86
CA PHE A 5 3.05 14.03 3.61
C PHE A 5 3.69 15.42 3.61
N PHE A 6 2.84 16.45 3.59
CA PHE A 6 3.21 17.85 3.84
C PHE A 6 3.52 18.02 5.34
N SER A 7 4.73 18.49 5.67
CA SER A 7 5.26 18.67 7.03
C SER A 7 5.00 17.47 7.95
N LYS A 8 6.00 16.61 8.07
CA LYS A 8 5.99 15.39 8.89
C LYS A 8 5.17 15.56 10.18
N GLY A 9 4.12 14.74 10.31
CA GLY A 9 3.31 14.65 11.52
C GLY A 9 2.15 15.64 11.65
N VAL A 10 1.87 16.56 10.71
CA VAL A 10 0.70 17.45 10.85
C VAL A 10 -0.63 16.69 10.86
N LEU A 11 -0.78 15.68 10.00
CA LEU A 11 -1.97 14.85 9.99
C LEU A 11 -2.10 14.04 11.28
N ASP A 12 -1.00 13.48 11.79
CA ASP A 12 -0.99 12.76 13.07
C ASP A 12 -1.24 13.69 14.26
N LEU A 13 -0.78 14.94 14.22
CA LEU A 13 -1.10 15.96 15.22
C LEU A 13 -2.59 16.32 15.20
N ALA A 14 -3.18 16.46 14.00
CA ALA A 14 -4.62 16.69 13.85
C ALA A 14 -5.42 15.48 14.35
N ALA A 15 -4.98 14.26 14.02
CA ALA A 15 -5.60 13.02 14.46
C ALA A 15 -5.52 12.88 15.99
N SER A 16 -4.36 13.15 16.60
CA SER A 16 -4.17 13.13 18.05
C SER A 16 -5.08 14.12 18.78
N ARG A 17 -5.28 15.32 18.21
CA ARG A 17 -6.24 16.31 18.73
C ARG A 17 -7.69 15.87 18.61
N CYS A 18 -7.98 14.95 17.71
CA CYS A 18 -9.28 14.32 17.52
C CYS A 18 -9.40 12.99 18.30
N LEU A 19 -8.53 12.75 19.28
CA LEU A 19 -8.48 11.52 20.08
C LEU A 19 -8.26 10.26 19.24
N ALA A 20 -7.50 10.36 18.15
CA ALA A 20 -6.99 9.21 17.42
C ALA A 20 -5.63 8.77 17.98
N GLN A 21 -5.36 7.46 17.92
CA GLN A 21 -4.02 6.91 18.18
C GLN A 21 -3.13 6.98 16.93
N GLY A 22 -3.10 8.16 16.29
CA GLY A 22 -2.39 8.40 15.03
C GLY A 22 -3.14 7.90 13.80
N THR A 23 -2.48 8.02 12.64
CA THR A 23 -2.96 7.51 11.36
C THR A 23 -2.14 6.31 10.93
N ASN A 24 -2.72 5.43 10.12
CA ASN A 24 -2.01 4.28 9.58
C ASN A 24 -2.34 4.08 8.10
N ALA A 25 -1.41 3.49 7.37
CA ALA A 25 -1.57 3.12 5.97
C ALA A 25 -0.84 1.80 5.70
N TRP A 26 -1.30 1.07 4.70
CA TRP A 26 -0.60 -0.10 4.20
C TRP A 26 -0.91 -0.31 2.73
N THR A 27 0.06 -0.84 1.99
CA THR A 27 -0.03 -1.07 0.55
C THR A 27 -0.02 -2.57 0.25
N ASP A 28 -1.08 -3.06 -0.37
CA ASP A 28 -1.15 -4.39 -0.96
C ASP A 28 -0.80 -4.34 -2.46
N THR A 29 -0.88 -5.48 -3.13
CA THR A 29 -0.62 -5.62 -4.56
C THR A 29 -1.57 -4.78 -5.42
N ASP A 30 -2.85 -4.72 -5.03
CA ASP A 30 -3.91 -4.16 -5.86
C ASP A 30 -4.62 -2.95 -5.26
N HIS A 31 -4.27 -2.57 -4.02
CA HIS A 31 -4.83 -1.39 -3.35
C HIS A 31 -3.91 -0.86 -2.25
N THR A 32 -4.15 0.40 -1.87
CA THR A 32 -3.59 1.00 -0.67
C THR A 32 -4.74 1.31 0.28
N CYS A 33 -4.62 0.91 1.53
CA CYS A 33 -5.62 1.17 2.56
C CYS A 33 -5.09 2.23 3.53
N TYR A 34 -5.95 3.18 3.87
CA TYR A 34 -5.69 4.24 4.83
C TYR A 34 -6.70 4.12 5.95
N THR A 35 -6.22 4.09 7.19
CA THR A 35 -7.05 3.85 8.37
C THR A 35 -6.78 4.89 9.43
N VAL A 36 -7.85 5.36 10.07
CA VAL A 36 -7.80 6.20 11.26
C VAL A 36 -8.98 5.83 12.15
N SER A 37 -8.78 5.89 13.46
CA SER A 37 -9.82 5.59 14.45
C SER A 37 -9.72 6.61 15.57
N THR A 38 -10.86 7.16 15.98
CA THR A 38 -10.97 8.19 17.03
C THR A 38 -11.88 7.73 18.15
N ASP A 39 -11.63 8.21 19.36
CA ASP A 39 -12.58 8.07 20.47
C ASP A 39 -13.72 9.09 20.32
N GLY A 40 -14.88 8.61 19.84
CA GLY A 40 -16.10 9.41 19.68
C GLY A 40 -16.31 9.97 18.26
N ASP A 41 -17.55 10.39 17.99
CA ASP A 41 -17.98 10.89 16.69
C ASP A 41 -17.51 12.33 16.42
N GLU A 42 -17.38 13.17 17.45
CA GLU A 42 -16.99 14.58 17.27
C GLU A 42 -15.57 14.72 16.67
N GLY A 43 -14.60 13.97 17.18
CA GLY A 43 -13.24 13.94 16.64
C GLY A 43 -13.21 13.36 15.24
N PHE A 44 -13.92 12.25 15.02
CA PHE A 44 -14.06 11.61 13.71
C PHE A 44 -14.58 12.60 12.64
N LEU A 45 -15.70 13.27 12.91
CA LEU A 45 -16.36 14.17 11.97
C LEU A 45 -15.50 15.40 11.63
N LYS A 46 -14.69 15.89 12.58
CA LYS A 46 -13.74 16.99 12.34
C LYS A 46 -12.55 16.54 11.48
N LEU A 47 -12.05 15.33 11.73
CA LEU A 47 -10.87 14.80 11.04
C LEU A 47 -11.19 14.32 9.63
N LEU A 48 -12.39 13.77 9.40
CA LEU A 48 -12.80 13.14 8.16
C LEU A 48 -12.53 13.98 6.89
N PRO A 49 -13.00 15.23 6.76
CA PRO A 49 -12.75 16.02 5.56
C PRO A 49 -11.27 16.33 5.37
N ILE A 50 -10.53 16.57 6.46
CA ILE A 50 -9.08 16.82 6.42
C ILE A 50 -8.37 15.57 5.90
N TYR A 51 -8.73 14.40 6.42
CA TYR A 51 -8.10 13.12 6.07
C TYR A 51 -8.30 12.78 4.59
N ILE A 52 -9.54 12.87 4.08
CA ILE A 52 -9.81 12.57 2.66
C ILE A 52 -9.16 13.60 1.73
N ASP A 53 -9.16 14.88 2.11
CA ASP A 53 -8.49 15.92 1.34
C ASP A 53 -6.99 15.65 1.19
N HIS A 54 -6.33 15.20 2.27
CA HIS A 54 -4.92 14.81 2.25
C HIS A 54 -4.65 13.62 1.32
N LEU A 55 -5.57 12.66 1.20
CA LEU A 55 -5.40 11.51 0.32
C LEU A 55 -5.57 11.88 -1.16
N LEU A 56 -6.55 12.72 -1.48
CA LEU A 56 -6.89 13.08 -2.86
C LEU A 56 -6.03 14.24 -3.39
N TYR A 57 -5.56 15.14 -2.53
CA TYR A 57 -4.84 16.34 -2.92
C TYR A 57 -3.57 16.58 -2.08
N PRO A 58 -2.64 15.61 -2.02
CA PRO A 58 -1.41 15.75 -1.25
C PRO A 58 -0.47 16.77 -1.87
N THR A 59 0.40 17.35 -1.04
CA THR A 59 1.50 18.20 -1.51
C THR A 59 2.79 17.37 -1.59
N LEU A 60 3.13 16.92 -2.81
CA LEU A 60 4.30 16.07 -3.08
C LEU A 60 5.53 16.91 -3.45
N THR A 61 6.24 17.47 -2.48
CA THR A 61 7.45 18.28 -2.74
C THR A 61 8.69 17.43 -2.98
N ASP A 62 9.69 17.98 -3.69
CA ASP A 62 10.97 17.27 -3.92
C ASP A 62 11.72 17.04 -2.59
N SER A 63 11.61 17.97 -1.65
CA SER A 63 12.17 17.81 -0.30
C SER A 63 11.53 16.63 0.44
N ALA A 64 10.21 16.51 0.42
CA ALA A 64 9.51 15.37 1.02
C ALA A 64 9.92 14.04 0.35
N PHE A 65 10.10 14.03 -0.98
CA PHE A 65 10.59 12.86 -1.71
C PHE A 65 11.97 12.42 -1.19
N THR A 66 12.92 13.36 -1.03
CA THR A 66 14.28 13.01 -0.58
C THR A 66 14.35 12.44 0.83
N THR A 67 13.45 12.87 1.72
CA THR A 67 13.43 12.39 3.11
C THR A 67 12.68 11.07 3.27
N GLU A 68 11.65 10.85 2.46
CA GLU A 68 10.74 9.73 2.64
C GLU A 68 11.01 8.58 1.66
N VAL A 69 11.40 8.87 0.41
CA VAL A 69 11.65 7.84 -0.62
C VAL A 69 13.11 7.41 -0.64
N HIS A 70 13.95 8.27 -1.20
CA HIS A 70 15.34 7.97 -1.48
C HIS A 70 16.14 9.27 -1.69
N SER A 71 17.32 9.33 -1.08
CA SER A 71 18.36 10.30 -1.40
C SER A 71 19.73 9.77 -0.99
N ILE A 72 20.80 10.44 -1.43
CA ILE A 72 22.17 10.13 -1.02
C ILE A 72 22.65 11.23 -0.07
N ASN A 73 23.13 10.85 1.12
CA ASN A 73 23.62 11.80 2.11
C ASN A 73 25.04 12.32 1.76
N GLY A 74 25.58 13.22 2.59
CA GLY A 74 26.92 13.80 2.39
C GLY A 74 28.07 12.80 2.43
N ASP A 75 27.86 11.63 3.05
CA ASP A 75 28.83 10.54 3.17
C ASP A 75 28.70 9.51 2.03
N GLY A 76 27.75 9.71 1.11
CA GLY A 76 27.52 8.82 -0.03
C GLY A 76 26.62 7.62 0.27
N GLU A 77 25.93 7.61 1.41
CA GLU A 77 25.04 6.52 1.82
C GLU A 77 23.61 6.76 1.31
N ASP A 78 22.93 5.68 0.95
CA ASP A 78 21.51 5.72 0.59
C ASP A 78 20.65 5.94 1.85
N THR A 79 19.76 6.92 1.79
CA THR A 79 18.83 7.30 2.87
C THR A 79 17.41 7.44 2.33
N GLY A 80 16.45 7.63 3.22
CA GLY A 80 15.03 7.72 2.91
C GLY A 80 14.26 6.59 3.60
N ILE A 81 13.09 6.91 4.15
CA ILE A 81 12.33 5.96 4.99
C ILE A 81 11.99 4.68 4.21
N VAL A 82 11.43 4.82 3.00
CA VAL A 82 11.06 3.68 2.15
C VAL A 82 12.29 2.88 1.74
N TYR A 83 13.39 3.55 1.34
CA TYR A 83 14.61 2.84 0.96
C TYR A 83 15.20 2.03 2.12
N CYS A 84 15.29 2.62 3.33
CA CYS A 84 15.82 1.94 4.51
C CYS A 84 14.93 0.76 4.95
N GLU A 85 13.61 0.91 4.89
CA GLU A 85 12.67 -0.19 5.15
C GLU A 85 12.87 -1.34 4.16
N MET A 86 12.93 -1.02 2.86
CA MET A 86 13.15 -2.00 1.81
C MET A 86 14.53 -2.65 1.88
N GLN A 87 15.55 -1.95 2.40
CA GLN A 87 16.90 -2.50 2.55
C GLN A 87 16.92 -3.67 3.55
N THR A 88 16.15 -3.54 4.63
CA THR A 88 16.01 -4.60 5.64
C THR A 88 15.13 -5.73 5.09
N ARG A 89 14.06 -5.40 4.37
CA ARG A 89 13.10 -6.38 3.87
C ARG A 89 13.60 -7.19 2.68
N GLU A 90 14.16 -6.56 1.65
CA GLU A 90 14.54 -7.21 0.38
C GLU A 90 15.59 -8.31 0.57
N ASN A 91 16.47 -8.16 1.57
CA ASN A 91 17.53 -9.12 1.89
C ASN A 91 17.12 -10.21 2.90
N SER A 92 15.89 -10.14 3.44
CA SER A 92 15.43 -11.17 4.37
C SER A 92 15.11 -12.48 3.63
N GLY A 93 15.43 -13.62 4.25
CA GLY A 93 15.14 -14.94 3.69
C GLY A 93 13.64 -15.14 3.41
N GLU A 94 12.77 -14.62 4.28
CA GLU A 94 11.31 -14.68 4.08
C GLU A 94 10.87 -13.93 2.81
N ASN A 95 11.32 -12.68 2.64
CA ASN A 95 10.93 -11.89 1.47
C ASN A 95 11.51 -12.48 0.18
N LEU A 96 12.76 -12.94 0.19
CA LEU A 96 13.40 -13.57 -0.97
C LEU A 96 12.67 -14.85 -1.39
N CYS A 97 12.35 -15.73 -0.43
CA CYS A 97 11.59 -16.95 -0.70
C CYS A 97 10.18 -16.64 -1.19
N ASN A 98 9.47 -15.70 -0.54
CA ASN A 98 8.10 -15.32 -0.92
C ASN A 98 8.05 -14.67 -2.31
N LEU A 99 8.93 -13.71 -2.60
CA LEU A 99 9.00 -13.03 -3.89
C LEU A 99 9.40 -14.00 -5.02
N THR A 100 10.33 -14.93 -4.75
CA THR A 100 10.71 -15.98 -5.71
C THR A 100 9.54 -16.91 -5.99
N MET A 101 8.82 -17.35 -4.95
CA MET A 101 7.60 -18.13 -5.07
C MET A 101 6.55 -17.39 -5.90
N LEU A 102 6.25 -16.12 -5.60
CA LEU A 102 5.27 -15.31 -6.33
C LEU A 102 5.66 -15.14 -7.81
N ARG A 103 6.95 -14.92 -8.12
CA ARG A 103 7.45 -14.81 -9.49
C ARG A 103 7.36 -16.13 -10.27
N SER A 104 7.61 -17.25 -9.61
CA SER A 104 7.43 -18.59 -10.19
C SER A 104 5.95 -18.97 -10.33
N MET A 105 5.10 -18.43 -9.47
CA MET A 105 3.67 -18.65 -9.57
C MET A 105 3.08 -17.79 -10.67
N TYR A 106 3.23 -16.47 -10.66
CA TYR A 106 2.48 -15.55 -11.51
C TYR A 106 3.25 -15.15 -12.80
N HIS A 107 3.18 -16.02 -13.80
CA HIS A 107 3.73 -15.77 -15.13
C HIS A 107 2.96 -14.70 -15.94
N GLY A 108 3.55 -14.24 -17.05
CA GLY A 108 2.93 -13.31 -17.98
C GLY A 108 2.84 -11.87 -17.46
N HIS A 109 1.88 -11.11 -17.99
CA HIS A 109 1.63 -9.71 -17.63
C HIS A 109 0.72 -9.61 -16.40
N CYS A 110 1.31 -9.70 -15.20
CA CYS A 110 0.61 -9.77 -13.92
C CYS A 110 1.33 -8.95 -12.84
N GLY A 111 0.57 -8.23 -12.00
CA GLY A 111 1.08 -7.44 -10.88
C GLY A 111 1.40 -8.24 -9.60
N TYR A 112 0.81 -9.43 -9.40
CA TYR A 112 0.97 -10.27 -8.19
C TYR A 112 2.37 -10.85 -7.95
N LYS A 113 3.34 -10.57 -8.84
CA LYS A 113 4.75 -10.94 -8.68
C LYS A 113 5.67 -9.74 -8.45
N SER A 114 5.09 -8.55 -8.31
CA SER A 114 5.81 -7.31 -8.06
C SER A 114 6.04 -7.12 -6.57
N GLU A 115 7.17 -6.51 -6.22
CA GLU A 115 7.41 -6.02 -4.86
C GLU A 115 6.79 -4.62 -4.73
N THR A 116 5.72 -4.49 -3.95
CA THR A 116 4.92 -3.26 -3.83
C THR A 116 5.61 -2.17 -3.01
N GLY A 117 6.54 -2.56 -2.13
CA GLY A 117 7.43 -1.63 -1.45
C GLY A 117 8.47 -1.00 -2.40
N GLY A 118 8.73 -1.65 -3.54
CA GLY A 118 9.70 -1.23 -4.54
C GLY A 118 11.06 -1.89 -4.33
N LEU A 119 11.63 -2.43 -5.40
CA LEU A 119 12.98 -2.98 -5.37
C LEU A 119 14.00 -1.86 -5.15
N LEU A 120 15.02 -2.09 -4.33
CA LEU A 120 16.09 -1.13 -4.01
C LEU A 120 16.70 -0.52 -5.28
N LYS A 121 16.96 -1.37 -6.29
CA LYS A 121 17.46 -0.92 -7.59
C LYS A 121 16.52 0.10 -8.25
N ASN A 122 15.22 -0.16 -8.24
CA ASN A 122 14.24 0.72 -8.87
C ASN A 122 14.04 2.01 -8.06
N LEU A 123 14.08 1.94 -6.73
CA LEU A 123 14.04 3.12 -5.86
C LEU A 123 15.22 4.05 -6.17
N ARG A 124 16.43 3.48 -6.35
CA ARG A 124 17.65 4.24 -6.63
C ARG A 124 17.74 4.80 -8.05
N GLU A 125 17.39 3.99 -9.06
CA GLU A 125 17.72 4.31 -10.46
C GLU A 125 16.53 4.88 -11.25
N SER A 126 15.31 4.53 -10.85
CA SER A 126 14.14 4.76 -11.70
C SER A 126 13.06 5.60 -11.04
N THR A 127 12.98 5.63 -9.72
CA THR A 127 11.90 6.30 -8.99
C THR A 127 12.24 7.78 -8.86
N THR A 128 11.33 8.66 -9.30
CA THR A 128 11.49 10.11 -9.19
C THR A 128 10.22 10.73 -8.64
N ASN A 129 10.29 11.95 -8.11
CA ASN A 129 9.10 12.62 -7.58
C ASN A 129 8.04 12.87 -8.69
N GLU A 130 8.46 13.09 -9.94
CA GLU A 130 7.56 13.20 -11.08
C GLU A 130 6.78 11.90 -11.32
N LYS A 131 7.44 10.74 -11.19
CA LYS A 131 6.75 9.44 -11.29
C LYS A 131 5.77 9.22 -10.15
N VAL A 132 6.13 9.61 -8.93
CA VAL A 132 5.23 9.53 -7.77
C VAL A 132 4.01 10.44 -7.98
N LYS A 133 4.20 11.68 -8.42
CA LYS A 133 3.12 12.61 -8.77
C LYS A 133 2.24 12.08 -9.90
N ALA A 134 2.84 11.52 -10.95
CA ALA A 134 2.11 10.95 -12.07
C ALA A 134 1.27 9.74 -11.63
N TYR A 135 1.85 8.84 -10.83
CA TYR A 135 1.14 7.70 -10.25
C TYR A 135 -0.03 8.15 -9.37
N HIS A 136 0.20 9.11 -8.46
CA HIS A 136 -0.86 9.65 -7.61
C HIS A 136 -2.00 10.23 -8.45
N LYS A 137 -1.68 11.09 -9.43
CA LYS A 137 -2.67 11.68 -10.34
C LYS A 137 -3.46 10.63 -11.13
N GLU A 138 -2.83 9.53 -11.53
CA GLU A 138 -3.47 8.47 -12.31
C GLU A 138 -4.40 7.59 -11.45
N PHE A 139 -3.99 7.24 -10.23
CA PHE A 139 -4.66 6.22 -9.42
C PHE A 139 -5.50 6.76 -8.25
N TYR A 140 -5.15 7.91 -7.66
CA TYR A 140 -5.85 8.50 -6.50
C TYR A 140 -7.01 9.40 -6.96
N ARG A 141 -7.94 8.79 -7.70
CA ARG A 141 -9.10 9.45 -8.27
C ARG A 141 -10.32 9.31 -7.35
N PRO A 142 -11.14 10.36 -7.14
CA PRO A 142 -12.32 10.28 -6.29
C PRO A 142 -13.28 9.13 -6.63
N GLU A 143 -13.50 8.85 -7.92
CA GLU A 143 -14.35 7.75 -8.39
C GLU A 143 -13.76 6.34 -8.19
N LYS A 144 -12.51 6.24 -7.72
CA LYS A 144 -11.85 4.99 -7.33
C LYS A 144 -11.66 4.86 -5.82
N LEU A 145 -11.99 5.89 -5.06
CA LEU A 145 -11.95 5.87 -3.61
C LEU A 145 -13.16 5.09 -3.08
N CYS A 146 -12.92 4.14 -2.19
CA CYS A 146 -13.94 3.50 -1.38
C CYS A 146 -13.72 3.92 0.06
N VAL A 147 -14.74 4.51 0.69
CA VAL A 147 -14.68 4.94 2.08
C VAL A 147 -15.60 4.04 2.91
N ILE A 148 -15.05 3.44 3.96
CA ILE A 148 -15.77 2.54 4.85
C ILE A 148 -15.79 3.17 6.23
N PHE A 149 -16.99 3.36 6.78
CA PHE A 149 -17.20 3.85 8.13
C PHE A 149 -17.68 2.72 9.02
N VAL A 150 -17.01 2.55 10.16
CA VAL A 150 -17.35 1.53 11.15
C VAL A 150 -17.41 2.19 12.52
N GLY A 151 -18.58 2.17 13.16
CA GLY A 151 -18.75 2.74 14.49
C GLY A 151 -20.15 3.32 14.70
N GLN A 152 -20.36 3.89 15.89
CA GLN A 152 -21.60 4.56 16.26
C GLN A 152 -21.53 6.03 15.85
N VAL A 153 -21.79 6.32 14.58
CA VAL A 153 -21.87 7.68 14.03
C VAL A 153 -23.16 7.84 13.25
N ASN A 154 -23.78 9.01 13.37
CA ASN A 154 -24.97 9.35 12.59
C ASN A 154 -24.58 9.62 11.13
N ALA A 155 -25.25 8.95 10.19
CA ALA A 155 -24.91 9.04 8.77
C ALA A 155 -25.12 10.43 8.17
N GLU A 156 -26.18 11.16 8.57
CA GLU A 156 -26.43 12.52 8.10
C GLU A 156 -25.26 13.46 8.44
N LYS A 157 -24.74 13.38 9.67
CA LYS A 157 -23.57 14.15 10.08
C LYS A 157 -22.31 13.82 9.26
N VAL A 158 -22.14 12.56 8.86
CA VAL A 158 -21.02 12.15 8.00
C VAL A 158 -21.12 12.83 6.64
N PHE A 159 -22.30 12.81 6.03
CA PHE A 159 -22.51 13.49 4.74
C PHE A 159 -22.33 15.00 4.86
N GLU A 160 -22.81 15.62 5.93
CA GLU A 160 -22.55 17.05 6.21
C GLU A 160 -21.05 17.35 6.31
N ALA A 161 -20.30 16.52 7.05
CA ALA A 161 -18.85 16.68 7.18
C ALA A 161 -18.09 16.49 5.85
N LEU A 162 -18.63 15.71 4.91
CA LEU A 162 -18.04 15.47 3.60
C LEU A 162 -18.33 16.55 2.55
N GLN A 163 -19.32 17.42 2.78
CA GLN A 163 -19.69 18.47 1.80
C GLN A 163 -18.51 19.28 1.26
N PRO A 164 -17.54 19.75 2.09
CA PRO A 164 -16.40 20.52 1.57
C PRO A 164 -15.52 19.71 0.61
N VAL A 165 -15.39 18.41 0.84
CA VAL A 165 -14.61 17.50 -0.02
C VAL A 165 -15.35 17.26 -1.33
N GLU A 166 -16.66 17.02 -1.29
CA GLU A 166 -17.50 16.85 -2.48
C GLU A 166 -17.51 18.10 -3.36
N GLU A 167 -17.57 19.29 -2.76
CA GLU A 167 -17.47 20.56 -3.47
C GLU A 167 -16.13 20.72 -4.18
N ARG A 168 -15.03 20.31 -3.53
CA ARG A 168 -13.69 20.34 -4.13
C ARG A 168 -13.58 19.35 -5.29
N ILE A 169 -14.06 18.12 -5.11
CA ILE A 169 -14.10 17.09 -6.16
C ILE A 169 -14.94 17.56 -7.35
N SER A 170 -16.05 18.24 -7.11
CA SER A 170 -16.95 18.72 -8.17
C SER A 170 -16.33 19.82 -9.04
N LYS A 171 -15.38 20.59 -8.49
CA LYS A 171 -14.61 21.61 -9.23
C LYS A 171 -13.49 20.99 -10.07
N ASP A 172 -13.12 19.74 -9.80
CA ASP A 172 -12.09 19.00 -10.52
C ASP A 172 -12.71 18.38 -11.79
N SER A 173 -12.55 19.07 -12.93
CA SER A 173 -13.33 18.85 -14.15
C SER A 173 -12.68 17.92 -15.19
N GLU A 174 -11.41 17.55 -15.02
CA GLU A 174 -10.70 16.70 -15.98
C GLU A 174 -10.69 15.23 -15.56
N ARG A 175 -11.73 14.49 -15.95
CA ARG A 175 -11.78 13.04 -15.80
C ARG A 175 -11.37 12.36 -17.10
N THR A 176 -10.11 11.97 -17.19
CA THR A 176 -9.63 11.14 -18.32
C THR A 176 -10.17 9.70 -18.20
N PRO A 177 -10.34 8.96 -19.30
CA PRO A 177 -10.66 7.53 -19.20
C PRO A 177 -9.60 6.78 -18.38
N PHE A 178 -10.03 6.04 -17.36
CA PHE A 178 -9.12 5.21 -16.56
C PHE A 178 -9.14 3.78 -17.08
N VAL A 179 -7.97 3.27 -17.47
CA VAL A 179 -7.80 1.86 -17.83
C VAL A 179 -7.20 1.14 -16.62
N ARG A 180 -7.96 0.22 -16.03
CA ARG A 180 -7.44 -0.58 -14.92
C ARG A 180 -6.28 -1.45 -15.43
N PRO A 181 -5.13 -1.50 -14.74
CA PRO A 181 -4.03 -2.37 -15.13
C PRO A 181 -4.35 -3.86 -14.86
N TRP A 182 -3.55 -4.73 -15.46
CA TRP A 182 -3.56 -6.20 -15.24
C TRP A 182 -4.94 -6.87 -15.34
N GLN A 183 -5.76 -6.45 -16.31
CA GLN A 183 -7.07 -7.07 -16.58
C GLN A 183 -6.97 -8.36 -17.39
N SER A 184 -5.80 -8.65 -17.96
CA SER A 184 -5.57 -9.89 -18.70
C SER A 184 -5.57 -11.10 -17.76
N PRO A 185 -6.12 -12.25 -18.18
CA PRO A 185 -6.11 -13.45 -17.36
C PRO A 185 -4.68 -13.91 -17.07
N VAL A 186 -4.43 -14.30 -15.82
CA VAL A 186 -3.15 -14.92 -15.43
C VAL A 186 -3.07 -16.30 -16.08
N PRO A 187 -1.97 -16.64 -16.79
CA PRO A 187 -1.77 -17.97 -17.37
C PRO A 187 -1.89 -19.07 -16.32
N PRO A 188 -2.46 -20.24 -16.63
CA PRO A 188 -2.57 -21.35 -15.69
C PRO A 188 -1.19 -21.81 -15.22
N LEU A 189 -1.11 -22.28 -13.97
CA LEU A 189 0.09 -22.92 -13.45
C LEU A 189 0.06 -24.39 -13.90
N VAL A 190 0.97 -24.75 -14.81
CA VAL A 190 0.97 -26.07 -15.46
C VAL A 190 2.01 -27.03 -14.89
N GLU A 191 3.04 -26.51 -14.25
CA GLU A 191 4.19 -27.27 -13.77
C GLU A 191 4.36 -27.13 -12.25
N PHE A 192 4.80 -28.22 -11.62
CA PHE A 192 5.31 -28.20 -10.26
C PHE A 192 6.80 -27.83 -10.32
N THR A 193 7.20 -26.85 -9.52
CA THR A 193 8.57 -26.36 -9.49
C THR A 193 9.11 -26.42 -8.08
N THR A 194 10.36 -26.85 -7.94
CA THR A 194 11.15 -26.71 -6.71
C THR A 194 12.28 -25.73 -7.01
N LEU A 195 12.45 -24.74 -6.12
CA LEU A 195 13.46 -23.69 -6.26
C LEU A 195 14.27 -23.62 -4.96
N GLU A 196 15.58 -23.50 -5.10
CA GLU A 196 16.49 -23.19 -4.00
C GLU A 196 16.77 -21.70 -4.01
N VAL A 197 16.63 -21.05 -2.86
CA VAL A 197 16.84 -19.62 -2.69
C VAL A 197 17.90 -19.41 -1.60
N ASN A 198 19.01 -18.79 -1.98
CA ASN A 198 20.05 -18.40 -1.03
C ASN A 198 19.71 -17.02 -0.47
N TYR A 199 19.90 -16.84 0.84
CA TYR A 199 19.75 -15.55 1.51
C TYR A 199 20.93 -15.32 2.47
N PRO A 200 21.29 -14.07 2.77
CA PRO A 200 22.32 -13.77 3.74
C PRO A 200 21.90 -14.23 5.14
N SER A 201 22.77 -14.99 5.81
CA SER A 201 22.60 -15.43 7.19
C SER A 201 23.96 -15.48 7.87
N ASP A 202 24.02 -15.12 9.15
CA ASP A 202 25.22 -15.30 9.98
C ASP A 202 25.34 -16.74 10.52
N GLU A 203 24.25 -17.51 10.44
CA GLU A 203 24.15 -18.88 10.96
C GLU A 203 23.55 -19.84 9.92
N ASP A 204 24.06 -21.06 9.85
CA ASP A 204 23.62 -22.10 8.88
C ASP A 204 22.65 -23.13 9.52
N GLU A 205 22.16 -22.88 10.74
CA GLU A 205 21.39 -23.85 11.52
C GLU A 205 19.89 -23.88 11.18
N HIS A 206 19.39 -22.84 10.51
CA HIS A 206 17.96 -22.64 10.25
C HIS A 206 17.70 -22.33 8.78
N GLY A 207 16.62 -22.91 8.24
CA GLY A 207 16.20 -22.72 6.86
C GLY A 207 14.69 -22.50 6.74
N LEU A 208 14.28 -21.93 5.62
CA LEU A 208 12.88 -21.66 5.31
C LEU A 208 12.40 -22.57 4.18
N VAL A 209 11.22 -23.18 4.36
CA VAL A 209 10.55 -23.95 3.31
C VAL A 209 9.16 -23.36 3.09
N ILE A 210 8.91 -22.89 1.87
CA ILE A 210 7.60 -22.39 1.46
C ILE A 210 7.01 -23.35 0.43
N ALA A 211 5.83 -23.88 0.72
CA ALA A 211 5.02 -24.67 -0.19
C ALA A 211 3.69 -23.96 -0.41
N ALA A 212 3.30 -23.77 -1.68
CA ALA A 212 2.09 -23.04 -2.01
C ALA A 212 1.42 -23.58 -3.26
N TRP A 213 0.12 -23.30 -3.38
CA TRP A 213 -0.74 -23.64 -4.51
C TRP A 213 -1.59 -22.43 -4.89
N ARG A 214 -1.94 -22.30 -6.18
CA ARG A 214 -2.91 -21.29 -6.59
C ARG A 214 -4.33 -21.73 -6.22
N GLY A 215 -4.98 -20.96 -5.36
CA GLY A 215 -6.38 -21.16 -4.98
C GLY A 215 -7.39 -20.80 -6.08
N PRO A 216 -8.68 -21.06 -5.85
CA PRO A 216 -9.74 -20.61 -6.74
C PRO A 216 -9.82 -19.07 -6.80
N LEU A 217 -10.47 -18.53 -7.83
CA LEU A 217 -10.74 -17.10 -7.93
C LEU A 217 -11.61 -16.64 -6.76
N ALA A 218 -11.37 -15.42 -6.26
CA ALA A 218 -12.09 -14.84 -5.12
C ALA A 218 -13.62 -14.71 -5.34
N ASN A 219 -14.08 -14.69 -6.59
CA ASN A 219 -15.50 -14.66 -6.95
C ASN A 219 -16.17 -16.05 -6.93
N VAL A 220 -15.41 -17.12 -6.65
CA VAL A 220 -15.95 -18.47 -6.50
C VAL A 220 -16.32 -18.66 -5.02
N SER A 221 -17.61 -18.65 -4.73
CA SER A 221 -18.22 -18.76 -3.39
C SER A 221 -17.98 -20.09 -2.65
N LYS A 222 -17.15 -20.98 -3.20
CA LYS A 222 -16.70 -22.21 -2.52
C LYS A 222 -15.41 -21.93 -1.75
N VAL A 223 -15.56 -21.26 -0.61
CA VAL A 223 -14.45 -21.07 0.34
C VAL A 223 -14.15 -22.43 0.98
N PHE A 224 -12.94 -22.94 0.75
CA PHE A 224 -12.45 -24.15 1.41
C PHE A 224 -12.03 -23.80 2.84
N PHE A 225 -12.89 -24.08 3.82
CA PHE A 225 -12.47 -24.03 5.21
C PHE A 225 -11.56 -25.20 5.51
N VAL A 226 -10.31 -24.93 5.91
CA VAL A 226 -9.48 -25.93 6.59
C VAL A 226 -10.12 -26.16 7.96
N LYS A 227 -10.97 -27.19 8.07
CA LYS A 227 -11.46 -27.63 9.37
C LYS A 227 -10.26 -28.11 10.17
N LYS A 228 -9.98 -27.45 11.31
CA LYS A 228 -9.07 -27.96 12.32
C LYS A 228 -9.54 -29.37 12.69
N LYS A 229 -8.80 -30.39 12.26
CA LYS A 229 -9.06 -31.76 12.68
C LYS A 229 -8.60 -31.83 14.13
N GLU A 230 -9.53 -32.04 15.06
CA GLU A 230 -9.16 -32.37 16.43
C GLU A 230 -8.38 -33.68 16.39
N TRP A 231 -7.10 -33.61 16.77
CA TRP A 231 -6.32 -34.79 17.08
C TRP A 231 -6.86 -35.31 18.42
N ARG A 232 -7.59 -36.42 18.40
CA ARG A 232 -7.86 -37.25 19.58
C ARG A 232 -6.77 -38.29 19.70
#